data_AF-W1U2J8-F1
#
_entry.id   AF-W1U2J8-F1
#
_cell.length_a   1.000
_cell.length_b   1.000
_cell.length_c   1.000
_cell.angle_alpha   90.00
_cell.angle_beta   90.00
_cell.angle_gamma   90.00
#
_symmetry.space_group_name_H-M   'P 1'
#
loop_
_entity.id
_entity.type
_entity.pdbx_description
1 polymer ?
#
loop_
_entity_poly.entity_id
_entity_poly.type
_entity_poly.pdbx_seq_one_letter_code
_entity_poly.pdbx_strand_id
1 'polypeptide(L)'
;MEFKELYGKVRGIVLKCRREYYVHLWELSDWEQEGMLVLYQLVSQYPQLVEEESQLYVYYKTKFRNHILDILRKQESQKRKLEAFR
;
A
#
# COMPACT_ATOMS: atom_id res chain seq x y z
N MET A 1 13.63 -1.32 16.95
CA MET A 1 13.69 -0.73 15.60
C MET A 1 12.64 0.35 15.53
N GLU A 2 13.00 1.55 15.11
CA GLU A 2 12.03 2.63 14.93
C GLU A 2 11.12 2.32 13.73
N PHE A 3 9.84 2.67 13.81
CA PHE A 3 8.89 2.32 12.73
C PHE A 3 9.29 2.91 11.37
N LYS A 4 9.90 4.11 11.36
CA LYS A 4 10.42 4.73 10.14
C LYS A 4 11.57 3.94 9.51
N GLU A 5 12.41 3.28 10.31
CA GLU A 5 13.49 2.42 9.80
C GLU A 5 12.92 1.15 9.17
N LEU A 6 11.92 0.55 9.82
CA LEU A 6 11.19 -0.61 9.29
C LEU A 6 10.49 -0.26 7.97
N TYR A 7 9.85 0.90 7.90
CA TYR A 7 9.26 1.40 6.66
C TYR A 7 10.31 1.64 5.58
N GLY A 8 11.48 2.17 5.93
CA GLY A 8 12.60 2.36 5.03
C GLY A 8 12.99 1.10 4.26
N LYS A 9 12.91 -0.08 4.90
CA LYS A 9 13.15 -1.38 4.25
C LYS A 9 12.20 -1.59 3.07
N VAL A 10 10.90 -1.42 3.29
CA VAL A 10 9.86 -1.74 2.30
C VAL A 10 9.49 -0.58 1.36
N ARG A 11 9.95 0.64 1.64
CA ARG A 11 9.63 1.87 0.87
C ARG A 11 9.87 1.73 -0.63
N GLY A 12 10.91 1.00 -1.04
CA GLY A 12 11.18 0.72 -2.45
C GLY A 12 10.01 0.06 -3.19
N ILE A 13 9.24 -0.79 -2.50
CA ILE A 13 8.04 -1.45 -3.04
C ILE A 13 6.92 -0.42 -3.27
N VAL A 14 6.74 0.52 -2.35
CA VAL A 14 5.74 1.61 -2.46
C VAL A 14 6.04 2.46 -3.68
N LEU A 15 7.29 2.93 -3.80
CA LEU A 15 7.71 3.75 -4.93
C LEU A 15 7.62 3.00 -6.26
N LYS A 16 7.88 1.69 -6.27
CA LYS A 16 7.69 0.85 -7.45
C LYS A 16 6.21 0.77 -7.84
N CYS A 17 5.32 0.49 -6.89
CA CYS A 17 3.88 0.45 -7.16
C CYS A 17 3.34 1.79 -7.66
N ARG A 18 3.83 2.92 -7.11
CA ARG A 18 3.50 4.27 -7.60
C ARG A 18 3.82 4.48 -9.07
N ARG A 19 4.89 3.86 -9.57
CA ARG A 19 5.26 3.93 -11.01
C ARG A 19 4.41 3.00 -11.86
N GLU A 20 3.97 1.88 -11.31
CA GLU A 20 3.16 0.86 -12.02
C GLU A 20 1.67 1.24 -12.09
N TYR A 21 1.17 1.99 -11.11
CA TYR A 21 -0.26 2.30 -10.96
C TYR A 21 -0.49 3.79 -10.83
N TYR A 22 -1.50 4.30 -11.54
CA TYR A 22 -2.00 5.66 -11.37
C TYR A 22 -3.26 5.65 -10.49
N VAL A 23 -3.13 6.17 -9.27
CA VAL A 23 -4.28 6.44 -8.39
C VAL A 23 -4.62 7.91 -8.50
N HIS A 24 -5.86 8.22 -8.88
CA HIS A 24 -6.26 9.60 -9.13
C HIS A 24 -6.17 10.45 -7.86
N LEU A 25 -5.61 11.65 -7.97
CA LEU A 25 -5.39 12.65 -6.91
C LEU A 25 -4.38 12.28 -5.83
N TRP A 26 -3.69 11.14 -5.94
CA TRP A 26 -2.64 10.79 -4.98
C TRP A 26 -1.32 11.48 -5.31
N GLU A 27 -0.78 12.15 -4.31
CA GLU A 27 0.58 12.65 -4.25
C GLU A 27 1.52 11.61 -3.62
N LEU A 28 2.83 11.88 -3.65
CA LEU A 28 3.80 10.97 -3.02
C LEU A 28 3.51 10.76 -1.53
N SER A 29 3.06 11.79 -0.82
CA SER A 29 2.69 11.68 0.59
C SER A 29 1.56 10.69 0.83
N ASP A 30 0.55 10.63 -0.05
CA ASP A 30 -0.55 9.66 0.08
C ASP A 30 -0.03 8.23 -0.09
N TRP A 31 0.81 8.01 -1.11
CA TRP A 31 1.47 6.71 -1.32
C TRP A 31 2.31 6.28 -0.12
N GLU A 32 3.08 7.21 0.46
CA GLU A 32 3.93 6.95 1.62
C GLU A 32 3.07 6.64 2.86
N GLN A 33 2.02 7.44 3.10
CA GLN A 33 1.10 7.27 4.21
C GLN A 33 0.38 5.91 4.14
N GLU A 34 -0.18 5.56 2.99
CA GLU A 34 -0.85 4.28 2.79
C GLU A 34 0.14 3.11 2.88
N GLY A 35 1.36 3.31 2.39
CA GLY A 35 2.45 2.36 2.58
C GLY A 35 2.75 2.10 4.05
N MET A 36 2.82 3.15 4.87
CA MET A 36 3.02 3.04 6.31
C MET A 36 1.82 2.38 7.00
N LEU A 37 0.58 2.74 6.64
CA LEU A 37 -0.61 2.16 7.25
C LEU A 37 -0.71 0.65 7.00
N VAL A 38 -0.48 0.21 5.76
CA VAL A 38 -0.47 -1.23 5.43
C VAL A 38 0.66 -1.95 6.16
N LEU A 39 1.83 -1.33 6.29
CA LEU A 39 2.96 -1.93 7.02
C LEU A 39 2.62 -2.09 8.50
N TYR A 40 2.10 -1.03 9.11
CA TYR A 40 1.68 -1.02 10.51
C TYR A 40 0.67 -2.13 10.78
N GLN A 41 -0.42 -2.20 10.00
CA GLN A 41 -1.43 -3.25 10.13
C GLN A 41 -0.83 -4.65 10.00
N LEU A 42 0.07 -4.86 9.03
CA LEU A 42 0.72 -6.14 8.79
C LEU A 42 1.57 -6.57 10.00
N VAL A 43 2.43 -5.70 10.53
CA VAL A 43 3.34 -6.05 11.63
C VAL A 43 2.65 -6.02 13.00
N SER A 44 1.56 -5.26 13.16
CA SER A 44 0.70 -5.36 14.34
C SER A 44 0.01 -6.71 14.41
N GLN A 45 -0.41 -7.27 13.27
CA GLN A 45 -1.04 -8.59 13.21
C GLN A 45 -0.03 -9.74 13.28
N TYR A 46 1.17 -9.55 12.69
CA TYR A 46 2.23 -10.54 12.63
C TYR A 46 3.58 -9.95 13.07
N PRO A 47 3.79 -9.74 14.40
CA PRO A 47 4.99 -9.08 14.92
C PRO A 47 6.31 -9.77 14.55
N GLN A 48 6.28 -11.11 14.36
CA GLN A 48 7.45 -11.90 13.98
C GLN A 48 8.06 -11.48 12.62
N LEU A 49 7.28 -10.82 11.76
CA LEU A 49 7.78 -10.35 10.46
C LEU A 49 8.81 -9.22 10.60
N VAL A 50 8.89 -8.55 11.75
CA VAL A 50 9.89 -7.49 11.98
C VAL A 50 11.31 -8.05 12.01
N GLU A 51 11.46 -9.30 12.47
CA GLU A 51 12.75 -10.00 12.56
C GLU A 51 13.07 -10.77 11.25
N GLU A 52 12.04 -11.22 10.54
CA GLU A 52 12.15 -12.01 9.31
C GLU A 52 12.03 -11.17 8.04
N GLU A 53 13.12 -10.48 7.68
CA GLU A 53 13.13 -9.48 6.60
C GLU A 53 12.70 -10.04 5.23
N SER A 54 13.13 -11.26 4.86
CA SER A 54 12.73 -11.88 3.59
C SER A 54 11.22 -12.11 3.50
N GLN A 55 10.61 -12.55 4.60
CA GLN A 55 9.18 -12.76 4.70
C GLN A 55 8.45 -11.42 4.69
N LEU A 56 8.91 -10.45 5.47
CA LEU A 56 8.36 -9.09 5.48
C LEU A 56 8.19 -8.54 4.07
N TYR A 57 9.22 -8.64 3.23
CA TYR A 57 9.16 -8.16 1.85
C TYR A 57 8.06 -8.86 1.03
N VAL A 58 7.98 -10.19 1.10
CA VAL A 58 7.01 -10.98 0.32
C VAL A 58 5.58 -10.67 0.76
N TYR A 59 5.32 -10.70 2.07
CA TYR A 59 4.00 -10.43 2.63
C TYR A 59 3.58 -8.98 2.38
N TYR A 60 4.47 -8.02 2.66
CA TYR A 60 4.19 -6.60 2.46
C TYR A 60 3.91 -6.29 0.99
N LYS A 61 4.75 -6.78 0.07
CA LYS A 61 4.55 -6.57 -1.38
C LYS A 61 3.17 -7.05 -1.82
N THR A 62 2.77 -8.23 -1.37
CA THR A 62 1.48 -8.83 -1.72
C THR A 62 0.33 -8.01 -1.15
N LYS A 63 0.38 -7.68 0.15
CA LYS A 63 -0.65 -6.89 0.83
C LYS A 63 -0.79 -5.48 0.25
N PHE A 64 0.33 -4.80 0.03
CA PHE A 64 0.33 -3.43 -0.51
C PHE A 64 -0.22 -3.39 -1.94
N ARG A 65 0.18 -4.32 -2.81
CA ARG A 65 -0.37 -4.39 -4.17
C ARG A 65 -1.88 -4.63 -4.16
N ASN A 66 -2.37 -5.53 -3.32
CA ASN A 66 -3.79 -5.80 -3.18
C ASN A 66 -4.57 -4.57 -2.69
N HIS A 67 -4.02 -3.85 -1.71
CA HIS A 67 -4.59 -2.60 -1.21
C HIS A 67 -4.76 -1.55 -2.31
N ILE A 68 -3.72 -1.33 -3.12
CA ILE A 68 -3.79 -0.40 -4.27
C ILE A 68 -4.85 -0.85 -5.28
N LEU A 69 -4.91 -2.14 -5.60
CA LEU A 69 -5.94 -2.67 -6.50
C LEU A 69 -7.36 -2.51 -5.94
N ASP A 70 -7.54 -2.62 -4.62
CA ASP A 70 -8.83 -2.36 -3.96
C ASP A 70 -9.23 -0.88 -4.07
N ILE A 71 -8.29 0.04 -3.90
CA ILE A 71 -8.51 1.49 -4.08
C ILE A 71 -8.94 1.81 -5.51
N LEU A 72 -8.23 1.28 -6.50
CA LEU A 72 -8.57 1.48 -7.92
C LEU A 72 -9.96 0.94 -8.25
N ARG A 73 -10.31 -0.26 -7.77
CA ARG A 73 -11.65 -0.85 -7.95
C ARG A 73 -12.75 0.00 -7.32
N LYS A 74 -12.50 0.60 -6.15
CA LYS A 74 -13.43 1.54 -5.51
C LYS A 74 -13.61 2.80 -6.36
N GLN A 75 -12.53 3.38 -6.88
CA GLN A 75 -12.60 4.55 -7.77
C GLN A 75 -13.41 4.27 -9.04
N GLU A 76 -13.17 3.13 -9.71
CA GLU A 76 -13.91 2.72 -10.90
C GLU A 76 -15.39 2.45 -10.61
N SER A 77 -15.71 1.85 -9.46
CA SER A 77 -17.09 1.65 -9.03
C SER A 77 -17.83 2.97 -8.83
N GLN A 78 -17.19 3.96 -8.21
CA GLN A 78 -17.79 5.29 -7.99
C GLN A 78 -18.03 6.02 -9.32
N LYS A 79 -17.07 5.98 -10.25
CA LYS A 79 -17.23 6.56 -11.60
C LYS A 79 -18.42 5.94 -12.34
N ARG A 80 -18.55 4.61 -12.34
CA ARG A 80 -19.67 3.90 -12.98
C ARG A 80 -21.03 4.30 -12.42
N LYS A 81 -21.14 4.50 -11.10
CA LYS A 81 -22.38 4.99 -10.49
C LYS A 81 -22.75 6.37 -11.02
N LEU A 82 -21.80 7.31 -11.04
CA LEU A 82 -22.04 8.67 -11.53
C LEU A 82 -22.45 8.71 -13.01
N GLU A 83 -21.87 7.84 -13.84
CA GLU A 83 -22.26 7.70 -15.25
C GLU A 83 -23.68 7.13 -15.42
N ALA A 84 -24.09 6.19 -14.56
CA ALA A 84 -25.43 5.60 -14.60
C ALA A 84 -26.55 6.55 -14.14
N PHE A 85 -26.23 7.69 -13.50
CA PHE A 85 -27.18 8.73 -13.10
C PHE A 85 -27.30 9.89 -14.10
N ARG A 86 -26.57 9.86 -15.22
CA ARG A 86 -26.70 10.81 -16.34
C ARG A 86 -27.57 10.23 -17.44
#